data_AF-A0A7K4AB35-F1
#
_entry.id   AF-A0A7K4AB35-F1
#
_cell.length_a   1.000
_cell.length_b   1.000
_cell.length_c   1.000
_cell.angle_alpha   90.00
_cell.angle_beta   90.00
_cell.angle_gamma   90.00
#
_symmetry.space_group_name_H-M   'P 1'
#
loop_
_entity.id
_entity.type
_entity.pdbx_description
1 polymer ?
#
loop_
_entity_poly.entity_id
_entity_poly.type
_entity_poly.pdbx_seq_one_letter_code
_entity_poly.pdbx_strand_id
1 'polypeptide(L)'
;MSEMQDIVLRTRMVPVDFIFKRFPRIVRDLSQANGKEVDFIMRGNDIEIDRSLLDEIGDALVHLIRNSIDHGIESPEERKAKGKNPKGTITLSATQEQSNIIITVEDDGRGIDPDAIVAKAISRGIVNPDEVARLDDRSKLQFVFLPGFSTAEKVSDISGRGVGMDVVKTKIEEMGGFVRLDSTVDKGCRATLMLPPSMSIIRAMLVEVNDEKYAIPLENVRETVRVSHDEIHTIADRAIFRLRDEVLPVLNIRAEFGVSEGSSGEMPAIIVEKNDNRACLLVSRLIGQQEIVVKNLGKDLRQTGYFSGATILGDGKVAMILDVGVFT
;
A
#
# COMPACT_ATOMS: atom_id res chain seq x y z
N MET A 1 24.68 15.98 2.42
CA MET A 1 24.09 14.62 2.44
C MET A 1 22.80 14.51 1.61
N SER A 2 22.03 15.58 1.34
CA SER A 2 20.79 15.46 0.53
C SER A 2 21.01 15.41 -0.99
N GLU A 3 22.03 16.09 -1.55
CA GLU A 3 22.25 16.08 -3.02
C GLU A 3 22.52 14.70 -3.60
N MET A 4 23.31 13.86 -2.91
CA MET A 4 23.61 12.50 -3.39
C MET A 4 22.38 11.59 -3.29
N GLN A 5 21.49 11.81 -2.32
CA GLN A 5 20.23 11.09 -2.18
C GLN A 5 19.23 11.51 -3.27
N ASP A 6 19.12 12.80 -3.58
CA ASP A 6 18.28 13.30 -4.67
C ASP A 6 18.74 12.77 -6.03
N ILE A 7 20.05 12.65 -6.24
CA ILE A 7 20.62 12.05 -7.45
C ILE A 7 20.25 10.57 -7.56
N VAL A 8 20.37 9.80 -6.46
CA VAL A 8 20.00 8.37 -6.47
C VAL A 8 18.49 8.18 -6.70
N LEU A 9 17.64 9.01 -6.10
CA LEU A 9 16.19 8.96 -6.35
C LEU A 9 15.88 9.23 -7.82
N ARG A 10 16.48 10.26 -8.42
CA ARG A 10 16.30 10.58 -9.85
C ARG A 10 16.74 9.44 -10.79
N THR A 11 17.76 8.65 -10.42
CA THR A 11 18.18 7.52 -11.28
C THR A 11 17.15 6.38 -11.37
N ARG A 12 16.18 6.32 -10.45
CA ARG A 12 15.10 5.30 -10.45
C ARG A 12 13.79 5.81 -11.08
N MET A 13 13.69 7.12 -11.27
CA MET A 13 12.51 7.77 -11.81
C MET A 13 12.38 7.42 -13.30
N VAL A 14 11.16 7.08 -13.70
CA VAL A 14 10.80 6.79 -15.08
C VAL A 14 9.54 7.56 -15.44
N PRO A 15 9.42 8.09 -16.68
CA PRO A 15 8.19 8.71 -17.15
C PRO A 15 7.00 7.75 -17.11
N VAL A 16 5.83 8.23 -16.69
CA VAL A 16 4.59 7.45 -16.72
C VAL A 16 4.20 7.01 -18.15
N ASP A 17 4.73 7.68 -19.17
CA ASP A 17 4.59 7.32 -20.59
C ASP A 17 4.88 5.83 -20.90
N PHE A 18 5.82 5.21 -20.16
CA PHE A 18 6.18 3.80 -20.33
C PHE A 18 5.01 2.82 -20.10
N ILE A 19 4.05 3.18 -19.23
CA ILE A 19 2.83 2.41 -19.05
C ILE A 19 1.67 2.99 -19.87
N PHE A 20 1.61 4.32 -20.00
CA PHE A 20 0.53 5.00 -20.70
C PHE A 20 0.38 4.56 -22.15
N LYS A 21 1.51 4.33 -22.86
CA LYS A 21 1.54 3.84 -24.25
C LYS A 21 0.79 2.53 -24.52
N ARG A 22 0.53 1.71 -23.48
CA ARG A 22 -0.19 0.44 -23.62
C ARG A 22 -1.71 0.63 -23.61
N PHE A 23 -2.22 1.66 -22.95
CA PHE A 23 -3.67 1.86 -22.77
C PHE A 23 -4.45 2.17 -24.05
N PRO A 24 -3.95 2.93 -25.05
CA PRO A 24 -4.71 3.17 -26.29
C PRO A 24 -5.15 1.89 -26.98
N ARG A 25 -4.31 0.84 -26.94
CA ARG A 25 -4.66 -0.48 -27.49
C ARG A 25 -5.71 -1.18 -26.62
N ILE A 26 -5.50 -1.22 -25.30
CA ILE A 26 -6.42 -1.87 -24.36
C ILE A 26 -7.82 -1.23 -24.43
N VAL A 27 -7.90 0.10 -24.46
CA VAL A 27 -9.16 0.84 -24.59
C VAL A 27 -9.85 0.48 -25.89
N ARG A 28 -9.13 0.47 -27.02
CA ARG A 28 -9.70 0.09 -28.32
C ARG A 28 -10.28 -1.32 -28.30
N ASP A 29 -9.54 -2.29 -27.76
CA ASP A 29 -9.96 -3.69 -27.71
C ASP A 29 -11.21 -3.86 -26.83
N LEU A 30 -11.26 -3.20 -25.66
CA LEU A 30 -12.42 -3.22 -24.75
C LEU A 30 -13.64 -2.49 -25.34
N SER A 31 -13.44 -1.33 -25.98
CA SER A 31 -14.49 -0.58 -26.65
C SER A 31 -15.15 -1.39 -27.76
N GLN A 32 -14.35 -2.10 -28.57
CA GLN A 32 -14.88 -2.99 -29.61
C GLN A 32 -15.64 -4.18 -29.03
N ALA A 33 -15.11 -4.83 -28.00
CA ALA A 33 -15.76 -5.96 -27.35
C ALA A 33 -17.14 -5.60 -26.77
N ASN A 34 -17.29 -4.35 -26.31
CA ASN A 34 -18.52 -3.87 -25.67
C ASN A 34 -19.45 -3.10 -26.62
N GLY A 35 -19.06 -2.92 -27.89
CA GLY A 35 -19.83 -2.14 -28.86
C GLY A 35 -19.97 -0.66 -28.49
N LYS A 36 -18.97 -0.07 -27.83
CA LYS A 36 -18.96 1.33 -27.39
C LYS A 36 -17.92 2.13 -28.17
N GLU A 37 -18.22 3.38 -28.47
CA GLU A 37 -17.27 4.30 -29.11
C GLU A 37 -16.63 5.19 -28.04
N VAL A 38 -15.29 5.14 -27.91
CA VAL A 38 -14.56 5.88 -26.89
C VAL A 38 -13.38 6.64 -27.50
N ASP A 39 -13.20 7.89 -27.09
CA ASP A 39 -12.02 8.69 -27.30
C ASP A 39 -11.14 8.62 -26.05
N PHE A 40 -9.87 8.26 -26.24
CA PHE A 40 -8.92 8.11 -25.14
C PHE A 40 -7.88 9.22 -25.17
N ILE A 41 -7.85 10.02 -24.12
CA ILE A 41 -6.98 11.18 -23.99
C ILE A 41 -5.96 10.91 -22.88
N MET A 42 -4.68 11.14 -23.17
CA MET A 42 -3.60 11.05 -22.18
C MET A 42 -3.00 12.42 -21.95
N ARG A 43 -2.72 12.78 -20.69
CA ARG A 43 -2.10 14.05 -20.30
C ARG A 43 -1.02 13.81 -19.24
N GLY A 44 0.05 14.61 -19.27
CA GLY A 44 1.15 14.53 -18.31
C GLY A 44 2.01 13.28 -18.47
N ASN A 45 2.25 12.85 -19.72
CA ASN A 45 3.03 11.64 -20.00
C ASN A 45 4.50 11.77 -19.53
N ASP A 46 4.97 13.00 -19.39
CA ASP A 46 6.30 13.41 -18.96
C ASP A 46 6.50 13.37 -17.43
N ILE A 47 5.44 13.20 -16.64
CA ILE A 47 5.56 13.09 -15.19
C ILE A 47 6.39 11.85 -14.82
N GLU A 48 7.38 12.05 -13.98
CA GLU A 48 8.28 10.99 -13.53
C GLU A 48 7.79 10.38 -12.21
N ILE A 49 7.91 9.05 -12.10
CA ILE A 49 7.55 8.28 -10.91
C ILE A 49 8.57 7.15 -10.70
N ASP A 50 8.74 6.69 -9.46
CA ASP A 50 9.59 5.54 -9.17
C ASP A 50 9.12 4.30 -9.96
N ARG A 51 10.05 3.59 -10.60
CA ARG A 51 9.74 2.43 -11.44
C ARG A 51 8.95 1.35 -10.72
N SER A 52 9.21 1.11 -9.44
CA SER A 52 8.48 0.10 -8.69
C SER A 52 7.03 0.51 -8.43
N LEU A 53 6.77 1.80 -8.19
CA LEU A 53 5.40 2.33 -8.12
C LEU A 53 4.71 2.23 -9.49
N LEU A 54 5.41 2.55 -10.59
CA LEU A 54 4.86 2.47 -11.95
C LEU A 54 4.37 1.06 -12.32
N ASP A 55 5.16 0.04 -12.00
CA ASP A 55 4.83 -1.35 -12.30
C ASP A 55 3.62 -1.82 -11.45
N GLU A 56 3.52 -1.38 -10.19
CA GLU A 56 2.43 -1.76 -9.29
C GLU A 56 1.09 -1.10 -9.65
N ILE A 57 1.08 0.16 -10.10
CA ILE A 57 -0.16 0.88 -10.44
C ILE A 57 -0.79 0.43 -11.76
N GLY A 58 -0.04 -0.28 -12.61
CA GLY A 58 -0.50 -0.67 -13.95
C GLY A 58 -1.82 -1.41 -13.97
N ASP A 59 -1.92 -2.45 -13.15
CA ASP A 59 -3.13 -3.27 -13.05
C ASP A 59 -4.32 -2.47 -12.51
N ALA A 60 -4.07 -1.55 -11.56
CA ALA A 60 -5.10 -0.69 -11.00
C ALA A 60 -5.68 0.25 -12.08
N LEU A 61 -4.82 0.84 -12.91
CA LEU A 61 -5.24 1.69 -14.02
C LEU A 61 -6.00 0.92 -15.10
N VAL A 62 -5.55 -0.30 -15.46
CA VAL A 62 -6.30 -1.19 -16.38
C VAL A 62 -7.70 -1.43 -15.83
N HIS A 63 -7.81 -1.71 -14.54
CA HIS A 63 -9.09 -2.00 -13.91
C HIS A 63 -10.03 -0.77 -13.88
N LEU A 64 -9.52 0.41 -13.54
CA LEU A 64 -10.30 1.65 -13.58
C LEU A 64 -10.81 1.96 -14.99
N ILE A 65 -9.93 1.86 -16.00
CA ILE A 65 -10.30 2.08 -17.41
C ILE A 65 -11.36 1.07 -17.87
N ARG A 66 -11.20 -0.20 -17.50
CA ARG A 66 -12.19 -1.24 -17.79
C ARG A 66 -13.55 -0.89 -17.18
N ASN A 67 -13.60 -0.48 -15.92
CA ASN A 67 -14.86 -0.11 -15.26
C ASN A 67 -15.52 1.10 -15.94
N SER A 68 -14.73 2.09 -16.35
CA SER A 68 -15.23 3.21 -17.15
C SER A 68 -15.83 2.72 -18.48
N ILE A 69 -15.24 1.75 -19.18
CA ILE A 69 -15.78 1.24 -20.44
C ILE A 69 -16.99 0.31 -20.20
N ASP A 70 -16.92 -0.62 -19.26
CA ASP A 70 -17.95 -1.63 -19.02
C ASP A 70 -19.22 -1.01 -18.45
N HIS A 71 -19.06 -0.14 -17.45
CA HIS A 71 -20.17 0.38 -16.64
C HIS A 71 -20.38 1.89 -16.76
N GLY A 72 -19.30 2.67 -16.96
CA GLY A 72 -19.37 4.13 -17.05
C GLY A 72 -19.99 4.61 -18.37
N ILE A 73 -19.30 4.39 -19.48
CA ILE A 73 -19.67 4.85 -20.82
C ILE A 73 -20.94 4.14 -21.28
N GLU A 74 -21.93 4.90 -21.72
CA GLU A 74 -23.20 4.39 -22.27
C GLU A 74 -23.05 4.00 -23.76
N SER A 75 -24.01 3.26 -24.32
CA SER A 75 -24.00 2.95 -25.75
C SER A 75 -24.19 4.23 -26.60
N PRO A 76 -23.76 4.26 -27.87
CA PRO A 76 -23.97 5.43 -28.72
C PRO A 76 -25.44 5.87 -28.81
N GLU A 77 -26.39 4.94 -28.78
CA GLU A 77 -27.83 5.20 -28.77
C GLU A 77 -28.28 5.84 -27.45
N GLU A 78 -27.87 5.26 -26.31
CA GLU A 78 -28.16 5.81 -24.97
C GLU A 78 -27.61 7.22 -24.82
N ARG A 79 -26.38 7.48 -25.33
CA ARG A 79 -25.75 8.80 -25.29
C ARG A 79 -26.51 9.82 -26.12
N LYS A 80 -26.93 9.46 -27.33
CA LYS A 80 -27.77 10.33 -28.18
C LYS A 80 -29.10 10.67 -27.51
N ALA A 81 -29.75 9.70 -26.87
CA ALA A 81 -31.00 9.92 -26.15
C ALA A 81 -30.85 10.91 -24.98
N LYS A 82 -29.66 10.95 -24.36
CA LYS A 82 -29.30 11.91 -23.30
C LYS A 82 -28.69 13.22 -23.82
N GLY A 83 -28.62 13.43 -25.14
CA GLY A 83 -28.01 14.63 -25.75
C GLY A 83 -26.48 14.70 -25.62
N LYS A 84 -25.82 13.59 -25.31
CA LYS A 84 -24.36 13.48 -25.22
C LYS A 84 -23.73 13.16 -26.58
N ASN A 85 -22.43 13.41 -26.71
CA ASN A 85 -21.65 12.98 -27.87
C ASN A 85 -21.72 11.44 -28.00
N PRO A 86 -22.04 10.87 -29.18
CA PRO A 86 -22.08 9.42 -29.38
C PRO A 86 -20.77 8.71 -29.00
N LYS A 87 -19.63 9.40 -29.17
CA LYS A 87 -18.32 8.94 -28.70
C LYS A 87 -18.09 9.42 -27.27
N GLY A 88 -17.97 8.48 -26.33
CA GLY A 88 -17.58 8.77 -24.95
C GLY A 88 -16.13 9.20 -24.83
N THR A 89 -15.76 9.87 -23.75
CA THR A 89 -14.38 10.31 -23.50
C THR A 89 -13.85 9.69 -22.23
N ILE A 90 -12.68 9.09 -22.29
CA ILE A 90 -11.91 8.67 -21.11
C ILE A 90 -10.58 9.42 -21.12
N THR A 91 -10.29 10.14 -20.03
CA THR A 91 -9.04 10.88 -19.84
C THR A 91 -8.21 10.20 -18.75
N LEU A 92 -6.99 9.79 -19.11
CA LEU A 92 -5.95 9.39 -18.16
C LEU A 92 -4.97 10.55 -18.01
N SER A 93 -4.80 11.08 -16.81
CA SER A 93 -3.83 12.15 -16.58
C SER A 93 -2.93 11.90 -15.39
N ALA A 94 -1.70 12.39 -15.49
CA ALA A 94 -0.78 12.46 -14.37
C ALA A 94 -0.39 13.93 -14.13
N THR A 95 -0.33 14.33 -12.87
CA THR A 95 0.21 15.62 -12.43
C THR A 95 1.06 15.42 -11.19
N GLN A 96 2.00 16.33 -10.95
CA GLN A 96 2.77 16.36 -9.72
C GLN A 96 2.30 17.56 -8.90
N GLU A 97 1.74 17.31 -7.72
CA GLU A 97 1.28 18.34 -6.79
C GLU A 97 2.10 18.27 -5.50
N GLN A 98 2.84 19.35 -5.22
CA GLN A 98 3.85 19.39 -4.15
C GLN A 98 4.87 18.27 -4.31
N SER A 99 4.73 17.22 -3.49
CA SER A 99 5.55 16.03 -3.51
C SER A 99 4.79 14.81 -4.02
N ASN A 100 3.45 14.84 -4.16
CA ASN A 100 2.69 13.66 -4.55
C ASN A 100 2.49 13.59 -6.06
N ILE A 101 2.46 12.36 -6.58
CA ILE A 101 2.03 12.08 -7.94
C ILE A 101 0.54 11.80 -7.91
N ILE A 102 -0.22 12.60 -8.66
CA ILE A 102 -1.67 12.47 -8.79
C ILE A 102 -1.95 11.85 -10.15
N ILE A 103 -2.57 10.67 -10.16
CA ILE A 103 -3.02 10.01 -11.39
C ILE A 103 -4.54 9.97 -11.37
N THR A 104 -5.17 10.46 -12.44
CA THR A 104 -6.63 10.46 -12.56
C THR A 104 -7.10 9.66 -13.76
N VAL A 105 -8.19 8.92 -13.57
CA VAL A 105 -8.97 8.30 -14.64
C VAL A 105 -10.36 8.93 -14.58
N GLU A 106 -10.72 9.66 -15.64
CA GLU A 106 -11.96 10.40 -15.74
C GLU A 106 -12.75 9.94 -16.97
N ASP A 107 -14.05 9.74 -16.83
CA ASP A 107 -14.97 9.47 -17.93
C ASP A 107 -16.17 10.42 -17.91
N ASP A 108 -16.81 10.60 -19.06
CA ASP A 108 -18.02 11.40 -19.24
C ASP A 108 -19.31 10.54 -19.32
N GLY A 109 -19.26 9.36 -18.67
CA GLY A 109 -20.30 8.35 -18.71
C GLY A 109 -21.53 8.68 -17.87
N ARG A 110 -22.30 7.65 -17.51
CA ARG A 110 -23.52 7.79 -16.72
C ARG A 110 -23.29 8.24 -15.28
N GLY A 111 -22.04 8.26 -14.83
CA GLY A 111 -21.68 8.49 -13.44
C GLY A 111 -22.17 7.37 -12.53
N ILE A 112 -22.13 7.62 -11.22
CA ILE A 112 -22.46 6.64 -10.20
C ILE A 112 -23.51 7.27 -9.29
N ASP A 113 -24.61 6.57 -9.11
CA ASP A 113 -25.69 6.96 -8.22
C ASP A 113 -25.33 6.60 -6.76
N PRO A 114 -25.12 7.61 -5.88
CA PRO A 114 -24.80 7.37 -4.47
C PRO A 114 -25.89 6.60 -3.74
N ASP A 115 -27.16 6.83 -4.07
CA ASP A 115 -28.28 6.18 -3.37
C ASP A 115 -28.40 4.72 -3.80
N ALA A 116 -28.10 4.40 -5.05
CA ALA A 116 -28.01 3.01 -5.52
C ALA A 116 -26.89 2.22 -4.81
N ILE A 117 -25.74 2.86 -4.56
CA ILE A 117 -24.65 2.26 -3.77
C ILE A 117 -25.12 1.98 -2.35
N VAL A 118 -25.73 2.97 -1.71
CA VAL A 118 -26.23 2.87 -0.33
C VAL A 118 -27.24 1.75 -0.19
N ALA A 119 -28.24 1.69 -1.08
CA ALA A 119 -29.26 0.64 -1.07
C ALA A 119 -28.62 -0.76 -1.18
N LYS A 120 -27.57 -0.90 -2.00
CA LYS A 120 -26.84 -2.16 -2.14
C LYS A 120 -25.94 -2.48 -0.94
N ALA A 121 -25.36 -1.47 -0.29
CA ALA A 121 -24.56 -1.64 0.92
C ALA A 121 -25.42 -2.08 2.12
N ILE A 122 -26.61 -1.49 2.27
CA ILE A 122 -27.59 -1.83 3.31
C ILE A 122 -28.15 -3.24 3.08
N SER A 123 -28.53 -3.59 1.84
CA SER A 123 -29.11 -4.92 1.56
C SER A 123 -28.12 -6.07 1.79
N ARG A 124 -26.81 -5.79 1.73
CA ARG A 124 -25.74 -6.73 2.06
C ARG A 124 -25.32 -6.71 3.53
N GLY A 125 -25.95 -5.88 4.36
CA GLY A 125 -25.64 -5.75 5.78
C GLY A 125 -24.26 -5.16 6.08
N ILE A 126 -23.65 -4.47 5.11
CA ILE A 126 -22.29 -3.92 5.26
C ILE A 126 -22.32 -2.58 6.01
N VAL A 127 -23.42 -1.83 5.91
CA VAL A 127 -23.57 -0.50 6.51
C VAL A 127 -24.94 -0.37 7.16
N ASN A 128 -25.01 0.30 8.32
CA ASN A 128 -26.26 0.56 9.03
C ASN A 128 -27.02 1.75 8.39
N PRO A 129 -28.34 1.63 8.11
CA PRO A 129 -29.17 2.72 7.61
C PRO A 129 -29.02 4.05 8.38
N ASP A 130 -28.89 3.99 9.71
CA ASP A 130 -28.79 5.18 10.56
C ASP A 130 -27.46 5.92 10.38
N GLU A 131 -26.39 5.20 10.03
CA GLU A 131 -25.08 5.78 9.74
C GLU A 131 -25.08 6.49 8.38
N VAL A 132 -25.78 5.92 7.40
CA VAL A 132 -25.80 6.46 6.03
C VAL A 132 -26.59 7.76 5.92
N ALA A 133 -27.66 7.92 6.71
CA ALA A 133 -28.50 9.11 6.69
C ALA A 133 -27.74 10.42 7.01
N ARG A 134 -26.54 10.32 7.61
CA ARG A 134 -25.70 11.45 8.00
C ARG A 134 -24.56 11.75 7.01
N LEU A 135 -24.39 10.93 5.98
CA LEU A 135 -23.28 11.04 5.03
C LEU A 135 -23.65 11.90 3.82
N ASP A 136 -22.68 12.68 3.36
CA ASP A 136 -22.78 13.37 2.07
C ASP A 136 -22.57 12.40 0.91
N ASP A 137 -22.97 12.81 -0.30
CA ASP A 137 -22.89 11.96 -1.49
C ASP A 137 -21.47 11.48 -1.78
N ARG A 138 -20.45 12.31 -1.50
CA ARG A 138 -19.04 11.89 -1.65
C ARG A 138 -18.65 10.77 -0.71
N SER A 139 -19.10 10.82 0.55
CA SER A 139 -18.84 9.75 1.51
C SER A 139 -19.58 8.47 1.14
N LYS A 140 -20.83 8.58 0.67
CA LYS A 140 -21.60 7.44 0.15
C LYS A 140 -20.88 6.75 -1.02
N LEU A 141 -20.29 7.53 -1.93
CA LEU A 141 -19.53 6.98 -3.06
C LEU A 141 -18.33 6.12 -2.62
N GLN A 142 -17.75 6.37 -1.43
CA GLN A 142 -16.60 5.59 -0.97
C GLN A 142 -16.95 4.14 -0.62
N PHE A 143 -18.25 3.81 -0.46
CA PHE A 143 -18.68 2.44 -0.22
C PHE A 143 -18.41 1.49 -1.38
N VAL A 144 -18.14 2.01 -2.58
CA VAL A 144 -17.66 1.20 -3.73
C VAL A 144 -16.36 0.45 -3.42
N PHE A 145 -15.56 0.96 -2.49
CA PHE A 145 -14.30 0.36 -2.08
C PHE A 145 -14.43 -0.66 -0.94
N LEU A 146 -15.65 -0.97 -0.48
CA LEU A 146 -15.84 -1.97 0.57
C LEU A 146 -15.54 -3.38 0.03
N PRO A 147 -14.94 -4.27 0.85
CA PRO A 147 -14.60 -5.62 0.42
C PRO A 147 -15.78 -6.38 -0.17
N GLY A 148 -15.59 -6.95 -1.36
CA GLY A 148 -16.65 -7.71 -2.04
C GLY A 148 -17.83 -6.86 -2.55
N PHE A 149 -17.73 -5.54 -2.51
CA PHE A 149 -18.73 -4.64 -3.08
C PHE A 149 -18.61 -4.62 -4.61
N SER A 150 -19.68 -5.04 -5.29
CA SER A 150 -19.81 -4.92 -6.74
C SER A 150 -21.25 -4.55 -7.06
N THR A 151 -21.44 -3.60 -7.97
CA THR A 151 -22.76 -3.15 -8.44
C THR A 151 -23.38 -4.11 -9.46
N ALA A 152 -22.63 -5.08 -9.99
CA ALA A 152 -23.17 -6.09 -10.91
C ALA A 152 -24.14 -7.07 -10.20
N GLU A 153 -25.25 -7.40 -10.86
CA GLU A 153 -26.22 -8.44 -10.41
C GLU A 153 -25.80 -9.85 -10.85
N LYS A 154 -24.97 -9.98 -11.88
CA LYS A 154 -24.41 -11.25 -12.35
C LYS A 154 -22.90 -11.27 -12.11
N VAL A 155 -22.42 -12.32 -11.44
CA VAL A 155 -21.01 -12.69 -11.44
C VAL A 155 -20.69 -13.16 -12.85
N SER A 156 -19.92 -12.39 -13.63
CA SER A 156 -19.45 -12.86 -14.93
C SER A 156 -18.31 -13.86 -14.72
N ASP A 157 -18.44 -15.04 -15.33
CA ASP A 157 -17.55 -16.20 -15.17
C ASP A 157 -16.10 -16.00 -15.69
N ILE A 158 -15.72 -14.78 -16.09
CA ILE A 158 -14.37 -14.45 -16.58
C ILE A 158 -13.54 -13.72 -15.51
N SER A 159 -14.17 -13.26 -14.41
CA SER A 159 -13.50 -12.50 -13.35
C SER A 159 -13.13 -13.38 -12.14
N GLY A 160 -12.60 -14.60 -12.39
CA GLY A 160 -12.34 -15.67 -11.42
C GLY A 160 -11.38 -15.39 -10.25
N ARG A 161 -11.15 -14.12 -9.88
CA ARG A 161 -10.49 -13.67 -8.64
C ARG A 161 -11.09 -12.42 -8.00
N GLY A 162 -12.33 -12.03 -8.35
CA GLY A 162 -13.04 -10.96 -7.63
C GLY A 162 -12.29 -9.62 -7.63
N VAL A 163 -12.03 -9.04 -8.80
CA VAL A 163 -11.39 -7.72 -8.89
C VAL A 163 -12.47 -6.65 -8.75
N GLY A 164 -12.66 -6.17 -7.52
CA GLY A 164 -13.48 -5.00 -7.21
C GLY A 164 -12.63 -3.74 -7.02
N MET A 165 -13.30 -2.62 -6.76
CA MET A 165 -12.60 -1.37 -6.42
C MET A 165 -11.85 -1.48 -5.08
N ASP A 166 -12.23 -2.41 -4.21
CA ASP A 166 -11.54 -2.78 -2.98
C ASP A 166 -10.08 -3.25 -3.21
N VAL A 167 -9.84 -4.01 -4.28
CA VAL A 167 -8.49 -4.45 -4.68
C VAL A 167 -7.65 -3.25 -5.11
N VAL A 168 -8.21 -2.34 -5.90
CA VAL A 168 -7.53 -1.11 -6.30
C VAL A 168 -7.19 -0.27 -5.07
N LYS A 169 -8.14 -0.06 -4.16
CA LYS A 169 -7.90 0.70 -2.92
C LYS A 169 -6.79 0.08 -2.09
N THR A 170 -6.87 -1.21 -1.83
CA THR A 170 -5.89 -1.93 -0.99
C THR A 170 -4.49 -1.80 -1.58
N LYS A 171 -4.34 -2.01 -2.89
CA LYS A 171 -3.04 -1.90 -3.57
C LYS A 171 -2.44 -0.49 -3.46
N ILE A 172 -3.27 0.54 -3.60
CA ILE A 172 -2.83 1.94 -3.50
C ILE A 172 -2.45 2.31 -2.05
N GLU A 173 -3.23 1.86 -1.06
CA GLU A 173 -2.93 2.06 0.36
C GLU A 173 -1.65 1.33 0.80
N GLU A 174 -1.37 0.14 0.26
CA GLU A 174 -0.12 -0.59 0.49
C GLU A 174 1.12 0.19 0.02
N MET A 175 0.98 0.99 -1.04
CA MET A 175 2.03 1.91 -1.52
C MET A 175 2.13 3.21 -0.71
N GLY A 176 1.34 3.37 0.36
CA GLY A 176 1.28 4.60 1.14
C GLY A 176 0.52 5.73 0.46
N GLY A 177 -0.23 5.42 -0.60
CA GLY A 177 -1.12 6.34 -1.28
C GLY A 177 -2.56 6.24 -0.78
N PHE A 178 -3.45 6.96 -1.44
CA PHE A 178 -4.90 6.78 -1.28
C PHE A 178 -5.64 6.96 -2.60
N VAL A 179 -6.84 6.39 -2.66
CA VAL A 179 -7.76 6.55 -3.79
C VAL A 179 -8.99 7.33 -3.36
N ARG A 180 -9.48 8.21 -4.23
CA ARG A 180 -10.75 8.91 -4.09
C ARG A 180 -11.58 8.73 -5.35
N LEU A 181 -12.89 8.64 -5.17
CA LEU A 181 -13.86 8.65 -6.26
C LEU A 181 -14.79 9.85 -6.13
N ASP A 182 -14.88 10.64 -7.19
CA ASP A 182 -15.84 11.73 -7.36
C ASP A 182 -16.72 11.39 -8.57
N SER A 183 -18.04 11.44 -8.44
CA SER A 183 -18.95 11.16 -9.56
C SER A 183 -20.21 12.00 -9.47
N THR A 184 -20.81 12.27 -10.63
CA THR A 184 -22.11 12.93 -10.73
C THR A 184 -22.92 12.22 -11.80
N VAL A 185 -24.17 11.87 -11.47
CA VAL A 185 -25.08 11.18 -12.38
C VAL A 185 -25.19 11.95 -13.70
N ASP A 186 -25.08 11.21 -14.80
CA ASP A 186 -25.06 11.68 -16.18
C ASP A 186 -23.94 12.66 -16.55
N LYS A 187 -22.98 12.92 -15.67
CA LYS A 187 -21.78 13.74 -15.97
C LYS A 187 -20.48 12.94 -15.95
N GLY A 188 -20.52 11.71 -15.44
CA GLY A 188 -19.40 10.79 -15.44
C GLY A 188 -18.75 10.62 -14.07
N CYS A 189 -17.53 10.11 -14.08
CA CYS A 189 -16.80 9.66 -12.90
C CYS A 189 -15.33 10.04 -12.99
N ARG A 190 -14.72 10.37 -11.86
CA ARG A 190 -13.30 10.65 -11.72
C ARG A 190 -12.73 9.88 -10.55
N ALA A 191 -11.89 8.89 -10.86
CA ALA A 191 -11.03 8.24 -9.87
C ALA A 191 -9.71 9.01 -9.78
N THR A 192 -9.29 9.33 -8.56
CA THR A 192 -8.04 10.03 -8.26
C THR A 192 -7.18 9.15 -7.38
N LEU A 193 -5.98 8.80 -7.86
CA LEU A 193 -4.95 8.08 -7.14
C LEU A 193 -3.90 9.10 -6.69
N MET A 194 -3.72 9.28 -5.38
CA MET A 194 -2.64 10.08 -4.82
C MET A 194 -1.55 9.14 -4.33
N LEU A 195 -0.37 9.25 -4.93
CA LEU A 195 0.79 8.41 -4.63
C LEU A 195 1.90 9.28 -4.05
N PRO A 196 2.61 8.81 -3.01
CA PRO A 196 3.82 9.48 -2.56
C PRO A 196 4.88 9.47 -3.68
N PRO A 197 5.80 10.45 -3.71
CA PRO A 197 6.83 10.55 -4.75
C PRO A 197 7.77 9.35 -4.78
N SER A 198 7.94 8.70 -3.64
CA SER A 198 8.84 7.56 -3.45
C SER A 198 8.28 6.63 -2.38
N MET A 199 8.58 5.34 -2.48
CA MET A 199 8.42 4.43 -1.33
C MET A 199 9.29 4.91 -0.17
N SER A 200 8.80 4.80 1.07
CA SER A 200 9.51 5.25 2.26
C SER A 200 10.83 4.49 2.44
N ILE A 201 11.95 5.17 2.25
CA ILE A 201 13.27 4.64 2.58
C ILE A 201 13.56 4.98 4.04
N ILE A 202 13.84 3.97 4.84
CA ILE A 202 14.30 4.15 6.21
C ILE A 202 15.70 3.56 6.37
N ARG A 203 16.46 4.10 7.33
CA ARG A 203 17.68 3.44 7.80
C ARG A 203 17.31 2.39 8.82
N ALA A 204 17.82 1.18 8.65
CA ALA A 204 17.60 0.08 9.58
C ALA A 204 18.91 -0.62 9.95
N MET A 205 18.96 -1.16 11.15
CA MET A 205 19.93 -2.17 11.56
C MET A 205 19.41 -3.54 11.11
N LEU A 206 20.14 -4.20 10.22
CA LEU A 206 19.87 -5.58 9.84
C LEU A 206 20.47 -6.54 10.88
N VAL A 207 19.64 -7.48 11.30
CA VAL A 207 20.01 -8.55 12.23
C VAL A 207 19.57 -9.90 11.70
N GLU A 208 20.22 -10.93 12.19
CA GLU A 208 19.85 -12.32 11.95
C GLU A 208 19.25 -12.91 13.22
N VAL A 209 18.14 -13.62 13.09
CA VAL A 209 17.49 -14.38 14.17
C VAL A 209 17.12 -15.74 13.58
N ASN A 210 17.70 -16.83 14.11
CA ASN A 210 17.45 -18.20 13.65
C ASN A 210 17.61 -18.34 12.12
N ASP A 211 18.73 -17.85 11.57
CA ASP A 211 19.06 -17.83 10.13
C ASP A 211 18.18 -16.94 9.22
N GLU A 212 17.18 -16.25 9.78
CA GLU A 212 16.33 -15.31 9.08
C GLU A 212 16.74 -13.85 9.32
N LYS A 213 16.59 -13.01 8.29
CA LYS A 213 16.99 -11.60 8.35
C LYS A 213 15.81 -10.71 8.76
N TYR A 214 16.05 -9.84 9.74
CA TYR A 214 15.11 -8.84 10.22
C TYR A 214 15.74 -7.45 10.18
N ALA A 215 14.88 -6.43 10.09
CA ALA A 215 15.27 -5.04 10.10
C ALA A 215 14.70 -4.33 11.33
N ILE A 216 15.53 -3.57 12.03
CA ILE A 216 15.11 -2.70 13.14
C ILE A 216 15.31 -1.26 12.70
N PRO A 217 14.28 -0.40 12.69
CA PRO A 217 14.44 1.02 12.38
C PRO A 217 15.54 1.65 13.24
N LEU A 218 16.50 2.32 12.59
CA LEU A 218 17.68 2.84 13.29
C LEU A 218 17.31 3.94 14.30
N GLU A 219 16.19 4.62 14.10
CA GLU A 219 15.62 5.58 15.05
C GLU A 219 15.26 4.95 16.41
N ASN A 220 14.97 3.65 16.43
CA ASN A 220 14.72 2.90 17.65
C ASN A 220 15.97 2.22 18.21
N VAL A 221 17.13 2.30 17.55
CA VAL A 221 18.36 1.64 18.00
C VAL A 221 19.22 2.63 18.78
N ARG A 222 19.52 2.32 20.04
CA ARG A 222 20.39 3.14 20.90
C ARG A 222 21.84 2.72 20.80
N GLU A 223 22.13 1.46 21.10
CA GLU A 223 23.47 0.90 20.98
C GLU A 223 23.43 -0.62 20.75
N THR A 224 24.50 -1.16 20.18
CA THR A 224 24.71 -2.60 20.03
C THR A 224 25.70 -3.06 21.07
N VAL A 225 25.38 -4.13 21.80
CA VAL A 225 26.22 -4.66 22.88
C VAL A 225 26.42 -6.16 22.72
N ARG A 226 27.37 -6.72 23.47
CA ARG A 226 27.47 -8.16 23.69
C ARG A 226 27.10 -8.46 25.13
N VAL A 227 26.30 -9.49 25.33
CA VAL A 227 25.77 -9.87 26.64
C VAL A 227 26.22 -11.29 26.93
N SER A 228 26.95 -11.49 28.02
CA SER A 228 27.24 -12.82 28.53
C SER A 228 26.02 -13.39 29.26
N HIS A 229 25.86 -14.72 29.24
CA HIS A 229 24.80 -15.39 30.00
C HIS A 229 24.86 -15.07 31.50
N ASP A 230 26.06 -14.91 32.05
CA ASP A 230 26.27 -14.61 33.48
C ASP A 230 25.85 -13.18 33.86
N GLU A 231 25.74 -12.27 32.88
CA GLU A 231 25.30 -10.89 33.07
C GLU A 231 23.77 -10.75 32.99
N ILE A 232 23.07 -11.82 32.60
CA ILE A 232 21.61 -11.88 32.60
C ILE A 232 21.15 -12.38 33.96
N HIS A 233 20.42 -11.53 34.68
CA HIS A 233 19.83 -11.88 35.95
C HIS A 233 18.31 -12.04 35.82
N THR A 234 17.70 -12.86 36.66
CA THR A 234 16.24 -13.01 36.69
C THR A 234 15.69 -12.32 37.93
N ILE A 235 14.79 -11.35 37.74
CA ILE A 235 14.04 -10.70 38.82
C ILE A 235 12.55 -10.80 38.51
N ALA A 236 11.75 -11.34 39.44
CA ALA A 236 10.30 -11.50 39.29
C ALA A 236 9.91 -12.15 37.94
N ASP A 237 10.56 -13.28 37.64
CA ASP A 237 10.37 -14.08 36.40
C ASP A 237 10.69 -13.35 35.08
N ARG A 238 11.37 -12.20 35.14
CA ARG A 238 11.86 -11.47 33.96
C ARG A 238 13.38 -11.47 33.91
N ALA A 239 13.92 -11.79 32.74
CA ALA A 239 15.34 -11.63 32.45
C ALA A 239 15.67 -10.13 32.34
N ILE A 240 16.73 -9.72 33.02
CA ILE A 240 17.22 -8.34 33.05
C ILE A 240 18.73 -8.30 32.79
N PHE A 241 19.18 -7.21 32.20
CA PHE A 241 20.59 -6.94 31.93
C PHE A 241 20.92 -5.55 32.46
N ARG A 242 21.98 -5.44 33.25
CA ARG A 242 22.43 -4.16 33.77
C ARG A 242 23.45 -3.56 32.81
N LEU A 243 23.04 -2.53 32.07
CA LEU A 243 23.92 -1.77 31.21
C LEU A 243 24.32 -0.47 31.94
N ARG A 244 25.55 -0.43 32.44
CA ARG A 244 26.06 0.67 33.28
C ARG A 244 25.18 0.82 34.55
N ASP A 245 24.44 1.92 34.67
CA ASP A 245 23.55 2.21 35.80
C ASP A 245 22.07 1.97 35.49
N GLU A 246 21.75 1.45 34.30
CA GLU A 246 20.37 1.16 33.89
C GLU A 246 20.10 -0.35 33.91
N VAL A 247 18.90 -0.71 34.36
CA VAL A 247 18.38 -2.09 34.33
C VAL A 247 17.41 -2.21 33.18
N LEU A 248 17.75 -3.05 32.20
CA LEU A 248 16.97 -3.24 30.98
C LEU A 248 16.31 -4.62 30.98
N PRO A 249 15.03 -4.74 30.58
CA PRO A 249 14.43 -6.05 30.30
C PRO A 249 15.14 -6.69 29.12
N VAL A 250 15.45 -7.99 29.23
CA VAL A 250 16.08 -8.78 28.18
C VAL A 250 15.01 -9.63 27.52
N LEU A 251 14.89 -9.48 26.20
CA LEU A 251 13.99 -10.27 25.38
C LEU A 251 14.81 -11.11 24.41
N ASN A 252 14.61 -12.42 24.47
CA ASN A 252 15.27 -13.34 23.56
C ASN A 252 14.40 -13.54 22.31
N ILE A 253 14.56 -12.67 21.31
CA ILE A 253 13.77 -12.75 20.07
C ILE A 253 13.99 -14.08 19.36
N ARG A 254 15.15 -14.72 19.53
CA ARG A 254 15.41 -16.08 19.01
C ARG A 254 14.42 -17.11 19.56
N ALA A 255 14.04 -17.00 20.83
CA ALA A 255 13.08 -17.88 21.47
C ALA A 255 11.63 -17.50 21.12
N GLU A 256 11.35 -16.22 20.92
CA GLU A 256 10.02 -15.75 20.49
C GLU A 256 9.69 -16.17 19.05
N PHE A 257 10.67 -16.14 18.15
CA PHE A 257 10.48 -16.44 16.73
C PHE A 257 10.81 -17.89 16.35
N GLY A 258 11.06 -18.77 17.33
CA GLY A 258 11.33 -20.18 17.08
C GLY A 258 12.08 -20.86 18.22
N VAL A 259 12.60 -22.05 17.94
CA VAL A 259 13.41 -22.79 18.92
C VAL A 259 14.86 -22.29 18.82
N SER A 260 15.30 -21.58 19.85
CA SER A 260 16.72 -21.28 20.04
C SER A 260 17.41 -22.50 20.64
N GLU A 261 18.41 -23.07 19.96
CA GLU A 261 19.37 -23.93 20.63
C GLU A 261 20.15 -23.10 21.66
N GLY A 262 20.50 -23.70 22.80
CA GLY A 262 21.20 -23.01 23.87
C GLY A 262 22.55 -22.49 23.39
N SER A 263 22.69 -21.17 23.26
CA SER A 263 23.98 -20.56 22.96
C SER A 263 24.85 -20.57 24.21
N SER A 264 26.08 -21.04 24.13
CA SER A 264 27.09 -20.84 25.19
C SER A 264 27.99 -19.66 24.81
N GLY A 265 28.24 -18.74 25.75
CA GLY A 265 29.10 -17.57 25.56
C GLY A 265 28.39 -16.23 25.39
N GLU A 266 29.13 -15.25 24.85
CA GLU A 266 28.64 -13.89 24.57
C GLU A 266 27.65 -13.89 23.39
N MET A 267 26.49 -13.28 23.60
CA MET A 267 25.45 -13.12 22.60
C MET A 267 25.41 -11.67 22.10
N PRO A 268 25.28 -11.44 20.79
CA PRO A 268 25.02 -10.09 20.28
C PRO A 268 23.62 -9.63 20.69
N ALA A 269 23.52 -8.38 21.12
CA ALA A 269 22.27 -7.76 21.51
C ALA A 269 22.13 -6.34 20.97
N ILE A 270 20.89 -5.90 20.80
CA ILE A 270 20.56 -4.51 20.43
C ILE A 270 19.74 -3.90 21.55
N ILE A 271 20.18 -2.72 22.01
CA ILE A 271 19.38 -1.88 22.89
C ILE A 271 18.45 -1.04 22.04
N VAL A 272 17.15 -1.24 22.22
CA VAL A 272 16.10 -0.51 21.50
C VAL A 272 15.33 0.41 22.42
N GLU A 273 14.78 1.49 21.87
CA GLU A 273 13.94 2.44 22.59
C GLU A 273 12.74 2.91 21.76
N LYS A 274 11.57 2.99 22.41
CA LYS A 274 10.37 3.63 21.87
C LYS A 274 9.54 4.21 23.02
N ASN A 275 9.09 5.46 22.88
CA ASN A 275 8.30 6.17 23.92
C ASN A 275 8.92 6.12 25.32
N ASP A 276 10.22 6.37 25.43
CA ASP A 276 11.01 6.32 26.67
C ASP A 276 11.13 4.93 27.33
N ASN A 277 10.52 3.88 26.74
CA ASN A 277 10.72 2.49 27.17
C ASN A 277 11.90 1.88 26.42
N ARG A 278 12.77 1.16 27.17
CA ARG A 278 13.98 0.52 26.64
C ARG A 278 13.96 -0.98 26.85
N ALA A 279 14.54 -1.72 25.92
CA ALA A 279 14.73 -3.16 26.02
C ALA A 279 16.04 -3.62 25.37
N CYS A 280 16.54 -4.75 25.84
CA CYS A 280 17.71 -5.44 25.29
C CYS A 280 17.23 -6.66 24.49
N LEU A 281 17.43 -6.64 23.18
CA LEU A 281 17.01 -7.71 22.27
C LEU A 281 18.19 -8.62 21.94
N LEU A 282 18.13 -9.89 22.35
CA LEU A 282 19.13 -10.89 21.96
C LEU A 282 18.87 -11.37 20.53
N VAL A 283 19.90 -11.31 19.69
CA VAL A 283 19.85 -11.73 18.28
C VAL A 283 20.90 -12.81 17.99
N SER A 284 20.82 -13.44 16.82
CA SER A 284 21.85 -14.42 16.40
C SER A 284 23.08 -13.71 15.85
N ARG A 285 22.88 -12.67 15.05
CA ARG A 285 23.98 -11.91 14.43
C ARG A 285 23.59 -10.47 14.13
N LEU A 286 24.55 -9.55 14.28
CA LEU A 286 24.46 -8.19 13.76
C LEU A 286 25.03 -8.18 12.34
N ILE A 287 24.21 -7.82 11.35
CA ILE A 287 24.64 -7.76 9.95
C ILE A 287 25.23 -6.38 9.65
N GLY A 288 24.51 -5.32 10.01
CA GLY A 288 24.96 -3.93 9.82
C GLY A 288 23.82 -2.99 9.44
N GLN A 289 24.18 -1.73 9.21
CA GLN A 289 23.22 -0.69 8.84
C GLN A 289 22.99 -0.68 7.33
N GLN A 290 21.73 -0.55 6.91
CA GLN A 290 21.36 -0.44 5.51
C GLN A 290 20.15 0.48 5.33
N GLU A 291 20.10 1.22 4.23
CA GLU A 291 18.89 1.89 3.76
C GLU A 291 17.98 0.87 3.07
N ILE A 292 16.75 0.75 3.56
CA ILE A 292 15.77 -0.24 3.10
C ILE A 292 14.50 0.44 2.63
N VAL A 293 13.86 -0.14 1.61
CA VAL A 293 12.57 0.33 1.11
C VAL A 293 11.46 -0.37 1.90
N VAL A 294 10.64 0.41 2.61
CA VAL A 294 9.54 -0.11 3.42
C VAL A 294 8.33 -0.41 2.53
N LYS A 295 7.89 -1.66 2.56
CA LYS A 295 6.59 -2.09 2.05
C LYS A 295 5.65 -2.28 3.23
N ASN A 296 4.45 -1.72 3.13
CA ASN A 296 3.43 -1.91 4.16
C ASN A 296 2.99 -3.37 4.18
N LEU A 297 2.81 -3.92 5.38
CA LEU A 297 2.22 -5.24 5.55
C LEU A 297 0.71 -5.16 5.32
N GLY A 298 0.20 -6.12 4.54
CA GLY A 298 -1.24 -6.35 4.38
C GLY A 298 -1.92 -6.62 5.73
N LYS A 299 -3.26 -6.49 5.77
CA LYS A 299 -4.05 -6.51 7.02
C LYS A 299 -3.81 -7.75 7.89
N ASP A 300 -3.57 -8.91 7.29
CA ASP A 300 -3.41 -10.18 8.02
C ASP A 300 -2.08 -10.26 8.79
N LEU A 301 -0.99 -9.71 8.24
CA LEU A 301 0.34 -9.72 8.87
C LEU A 301 0.46 -8.73 10.03
N ARG A 302 -0.32 -7.63 10.00
CA ARG A 302 -0.40 -6.65 11.10
C ARG A 302 -0.97 -7.24 12.39
N GLN A 303 -1.72 -8.35 12.32
CA GLN A 303 -2.34 -8.97 13.50
C GLN A 303 -1.34 -9.63 14.45
N THR A 304 -0.13 -9.96 13.96
CA THR A 304 0.93 -10.55 14.78
C THR A 304 1.54 -9.55 15.77
N GLY A 305 1.39 -8.25 15.54
CA GLY A 305 1.94 -7.17 16.36
C GLY A 305 3.45 -6.95 16.23
N TYR A 306 4.23 -8.01 15.97
CA TYR A 306 5.69 -7.94 15.97
C TYR A 306 6.34 -7.17 14.82
N PHE A 307 5.59 -6.89 13.75
CA PHE A 307 6.14 -6.32 12.52
C PHE A 307 5.40 -5.06 12.08
N SER A 308 6.17 -4.03 11.74
CA SER A 308 5.65 -2.75 11.22
C SER A 308 5.67 -2.67 9.69
N GLY A 309 6.46 -3.52 9.03
CA GLY A 309 6.68 -3.49 7.58
C GLY A 309 7.45 -4.71 7.08
N ALA A 310 7.68 -4.77 5.78
CA ALA A 310 8.64 -5.68 5.16
C ALA A 310 9.53 -4.92 4.16
N THR A 311 10.67 -5.50 3.82
CA THR A 311 11.55 -4.98 2.76
C THR A 311 12.10 -6.12 1.92
N ILE A 312 12.53 -5.79 0.70
CA ILE A 312 13.27 -6.70 -0.18
C ILE A 312 14.72 -6.24 -0.17
N LEU A 313 15.61 -7.12 0.29
CA LEU A 313 17.05 -6.86 0.37
C LEU A 313 17.71 -6.97 -1.01
N GLY A 314 18.96 -6.50 -1.11
CA GLY A 314 19.71 -6.51 -2.38
C GLY A 314 20.00 -7.92 -2.94
N ASP A 315 19.90 -8.95 -2.10
CA ASP A 315 19.97 -10.37 -2.49
C ASP A 315 18.62 -10.95 -2.94
N GLY A 316 17.57 -10.13 -3.00
CA GLY A 316 16.21 -10.51 -3.37
C GLY A 316 15.41 -11.18 -2.25
N LYS A 317 16.01 -11.42 -1.07
CA LYS A 317 15.29 -12.00 0.08
C LYS A 317 14.41 -10.96 0.76
N VAL A 318 13.29 -11.43 1.32
CA VAL A 318 12.40 -10.60 2.13
C VAL A 318 12.93 -10.54 3.55
N ALA A 319 12.93 -9.36 4.16
CA ALA A 319 13.20 -9.17 5.58
C ALA A 319 12.04 -8.41 6.23
N MET A 320 11.61 -8.88 7.41
CA MET A 320 10.54 -8.23 8.16
C MET A 320 11.10 -7.09 9.01
N ILE A 321 10.37 -5.97 9.09
CA ILE A 321 10.74 -4.81 9.90
C ILE A 321 10.05 -4.95 11.25
N LEU A 322 10.83 -5.01 12.34
CA LEU A 322 10.31 -5.19 13.69
C LEU A 322 9.57 -3.94 14.17
N ASP A 323 8.42 -4.13 14.82
CA ASP A 323 7.81 -3.09 15.64
C ASP A 323 8.38 -3.16 17.06
N VAL A 324 9.33 -2.26 17.33
CA VAL A 324 9.99 -2.16 18.64
C VAL A 324 9.01 -1.95 19.79
N GLY A 325 7.83 -1.36 19.55
CA GLY A 325 6.85 -1.06 20.60
C GLY A 325 6.25 -2.30 21.26
N VAL A 326 6.34 -3.47 20.63
CA VAL A 326 5.90 -4.73 21.24
C VAL A 326 6.93 -5.27 22.23
N PHE A 327 8.19 -4.82 22.11
CA PHE A 327 9.33 -5.31 22.88
C PHE A 327 9.78 -4.34 23.98
N THR A 328 9.24 -3.12 24.05
CA THR A 328 9.60 -2.07 25.02
C THR A 328 8.42 -1.67 25.88
#